data_AF-A0A497MEX4-F1
#
_entry.id   AF-A0A497MEX4-F1
#
_cell.length_a   1.000
_cell.length_b   1.000
_cell.length_c   1.000
_cell.angle_alpha   90.00
_cell.angle_beta   90.00
_cell.angle_gamma   90.00
#
_symmetry.space_group_name_H-M   'P 1'
#
loop_
_entity.id
_entity.type
_entity.pdbx_description
1 polymer ?
#
loop_
_entity_poly.entity_id
_entity_poly.type
_entity_poly.pdbx_seq_one_letter_code
_entity_poly.pdbx_strand_id
1 'polypeptide(L)'
;LIKYLSERAKEVKVRRNMQNRRVYVLPEAKVEVVPPIENTEFCMHCTRIRLTSDGKLKPCLMRQDNLVDILTPMRNGADRAFLKNLFIEAIRRRRPYFTSLR
;
A
#
# COMPACT_ATOMS: atom_id res chain seq x y z
N LEU A 1 -18.98 1.66 15.83
CA LEU A 1 -17.97 0.56 15.88
C LEU A 1 -16.66 0.99 16.55
N ILE A 2 -15.91 1.96 16.00
CA ILE A 2 -14.60 2.34 16.59
C ILE A 2 -14.72 2.76 18.06
N LYS A 3 -15.68 3.62 18.41
CA LYS A 3 -15.96 4.02 19.80
C LYS A 3 -16.18 2.80 20.72
N TYR A 4 -17.06 1.88 20.30
CA TYR A 4 -17.34 0.62 21.00
C TYR A 4 -16.09 -0.24 21.23
N LEU A 5 -15.20 -0.33 20.22
CA LEU A 5 -13.95 -1.08 20.35
C LEU A 5 -12.97 -0.39 21.30
N SER A 6 -12.83 0.94 21.21
CA SER A 6 -11.93 1.71 22.08
C SER A 6 -12.31 1.61 23.55
N GLU A 7 -13.61 1.64 23.88
CA GLU A 7 -14.10 1.57 25.26
C GLU A 7 -13.89 0.19 25.92
N ARG A 8 -13.78 -0.88 25.12
CA ARG A 8 -13.68 -2.27 25.61
C ARG A 8 -12.29 -2.89 25.41
N ALA A 9 -11.40 -2.20 24.70
CA ALA A 9 -10.05 -2.67 24.45
C ALA A 9 -9.20 -2.50 25.71
N LYS A 10 -8.48 -3.57 26.06
CA LYS A 10 -7.40 -3.52 27.06
C LYS A 10 -6.22 -2.68 26.54
N GLU A 11 -6.01 -2.71 25.22
CA GLU A 11 -4.91 -2.03 24.55
C GLU A 11 -5.28 -1.71 23.10
N VAL A 12 -4.83 -0.56 22.60
CA VAL A 12 -4.94 -0.17 21.19
C VAL A 12 -3.55 -0.02 20.59
N LYS A 13 -3.23 -0.82 19.57
CA LYS A 13 -1.96 -0.77 18.83
C LYS A 13 -2.16 -0.16 17.45
N VAL A 14 -1.14 0.53 16.96
CA VAL A 14 -1.08 0.98 15.56
C VAL A 14 -0.03 0.17 14.81
N ARG A 15 -0.46 -0.53 13.77
CA ARG A 15 0.43 -1.27 12.88
C ARG A 15 1.04 -0.33 11.85
N ARG A 16 2.23 0.21 12.16
CA ARG A 16 2.94 1.17 11.29
C ARG A 16 3.30 0.61 9.91
N ASN A 17 3.67 -0.67 9.83
CA ASN A 17 4.19 -1.29 8.60
C ASN A 17 3.12 -1.73 7.59
N MET A 18 1.86 -1.28 7.71
CA MET A 18 0.79 -1.63 6.78
C MET A 18 -0.42 -0.71 6.95
N GLN A 19 -0.34 0.53 6.44
CA GLN A 19 -1.47 1.48 6.34
C GLN A 19 -1.98 2.02 7.69
N ASN A 20 -1.11 2.09 8.72
CA ASN A 20 -1.41 2.59 10.06
C ASN A 20 -2.71 2.04 10.68
N ARG A 21 -2.97 0.75 10.45
CA ARG A 21 -4.22 0.12 10.90
C ARG A 21 -4.22 -0.05 12.41
N ARG A 22 -5.37 0.23 13.01
CA ARG A 22 -5.57 0.13 14.47
C ARG A 22 -6.01 -1.28 14.83
N VAL A 23 -5.34 -1.86 15.81
CA VAL A 23 -5.63 -3.17 16.37
C VAL A 23 -6.11 -2.97 17.80
N TYR A 24 -7.34 -3.37 18.07
CA TYR A 24 -7.98 -3.33 19.38
C TYR A 24 -7.85 -4.72 20.03
N VAL A 25 -7.18 -4.79 21.17
CA VAL A 25 -7.00 -6.04 21.92
C VAL A 25 -8.12 -6.12 22.97
N LEU A 26 -9.13 -6.94 22.71
CA LEU A 26 -10.23 -7.24 23.62
C LEU A 26 -9.85 -8.45 24.52
N PRO A 27 -10.59 -8.73 25.60
CA PRO A 27 -10.32 -9.88 26.47
C PRO A 27 -10.26 -11.22 25.72
N GLU A 28 -11.14 -11.42 24.74
CA GLU A 28 -11.32 -12.70 24.04
C GLU A 28 -10.86 -12.68 22.58
N ALA A 29 -10.56 -11.50 22.02
CA ALA A 29 -10.25 -11.37 20.60
C ALA A 29 -9.36 -10.16 20.30
N LYS A 30 -8.72 -10.18 19.13
CA LYS A 30 -8.06 -9.01 18.54
C LYS A 30 -8.82 -8.59 17.30
N VAL A 31 -9.19 -7.32 17.22
CA VAL A 31 -9.93 -6.76 16.10
C VAL A 31 -9.05 -5.72 15.41
N GLU A 32 -8.69 -5.95 14.15
CA GLU A 32 -8.00 -4.95 13.32
C GLU A 32 -9.01 -4.24 12.43
N VAL A 33 -9.10 -2.91 12.55
CA VAL A 33 -9.96 -2.10 11.69
C VAL A 33 -9.16 -1.62 10.49
N VAL A 34 -9.72 -1.86 9.30
CA VAL A 34 -9.13 -1.47 8.02
C VAL A 34 -10.08 -0.46 7.36
N PRO A 35 -9.80 0.86 7.46
CA PRO A 35 -10.60 1.89 6.78
C PRO A 35 -9.88 2.37 5.50
N PRO A 36 -10.13 1.74 4.32
CA PRO A 36 -9.40 2.05 3.09
C PRO A 36 -10.01 3.19 2.26
N ILE A 37 -11.27 3.55 2.50
CA ILE A 37 -12.02 4.56 1.72
C ILE A 37 -11.90 5.92 2.41
N GLU A 38 -11.73 6.99 1.63
CA GLU A 38 -11.64 8.39 2.10
C GLU A 38 -10.63 8.61 3.23
N ASN A 39 -9.57 7.81 3.25
CA ASN A 39 -8.56 7.82 4.29
C ASN A 39 -7.18 8.05 3.67
N THR A 40 -6.72 9.30 3.69
CA THR A 40 -5.41 9.69 3.16
C THR A 40 -4.27 9.09 3.99
N GLU A 41 -4.44 8.93 5.30
CA GLU A 41 -3.49 8.29 6.21
C GLU A 41 -3.21 6.83 5.80
N PHE A 42 -4.28 6.10 5.42
CA PHE A 42 -4.17 4.72 4.94
C PHE A 42 -3.27 4.62 3.70
N CYS A 43 -3.43 5.56 2.76
CA CYS A 43 -2.63 5.60 1.54
C CYS A 43 -1.19 6.03 1.83
N MET A 44 -1.01 7.02 2.70
CA MET A 44 0.30 7.56 3.07
C MET A 44 1.18 6.47 3.69
N HIS A 45 0.59 5.61 4.52
CA HIS A 45 1.28 4.50 5.17
C HIS A 45 1.19 3.17 4.43
N CYS A 46 0.68 3.16 3.19
CA CYS A 46 0.80 1.97 2.34
C CYS A 46 2.28 1.77 1.97
N THR A 47 2.76 0.53 1.88
CA THR A 47 4.14 0.23 1.44
C THR A 47 4.18 -0.80 0.31
N ARG A 48 3.01 -1.12 -0.26
CA ARG A 48 2.88 -2.16 -1.28
C ARG A 48 3.16 -1.61 -2.67
N ILE A 49 4.04 -2.31 -3.38
CA ILE A 49 4.11 -2.33 -4.84
C ILE A 49 3.45 -3.62 -5.34
N ARG A 50 2.89 -3.60 -6.55
CA ARG A 50 2.25 -4.76 -7.19
C ARG A 50 2.88 -5.01 -8.55
N LEU A 51 2.69 -6.21 -9.09
CA LEU A 51 3.01 -6.56 -10.46
C LEU A 51 1.70 -6.89 -11.18
N THR A 52 1.47 -6.30 -12.34
CA THR A 52 0.33 -6.64 -13.19
C THR A 52 0.60 -7.92 -13.97
N SER A 53 -0.45 -8.56 -14.50
CA SER A 53 -0.33 -9.79 -15.31
C SER A 53 0.48 -9.58 -16.60
N ASP A 54 0.47 -8.36 -17.16
CA ASP A 54 1.27 -7.96 -18.32
C ASP A 54 2.69 -7.46 -17.95
N GLY A 55 3.11 -7.62 -16.69
CA GLY A 55 4.50 -7.41 -16.30
C GLY A 55 4.90 -5.96 -16.03
N LYS A 56 3.98 -5.15 -15.49
CA LYS A 56 4.25 -3.76 -15.08
C LYS A 56 4.21 -3.62 -13.55
N LEU A 57 5.17 -2.90 -13.00
CA LEU A 57 5.15 -2.46 -11.61
C LEU A 57 4.04 -1.43 -11.42
N LYS A 58 3.16 -1.70 -10.46
CA LYS A 58 1.98 -0.89 -10.12
C LYS A 58 2.11 -0.39 -8.68
N PRO A 59 2.54 0.87 -8.49
CA PRO A 59 2.79 1.43 -7.14
C PRO A 59 1.51 1.84 -6.39
N CYS A 60 0.37 1.94 -7.07
CA CYS A 60 -0.93 2.18 -6.44
C CYS A 60 -2.00 1.26 -7.05
N LEU A 61 -2.82 0.65 -6.21
CA LEU A 61 -3.90 -0.24 -6.66
C LEU A 61 -4.92 0.51 -7.54
N MET A 62 -5.22 1.76 -7.18
CA MET A 62 -6.30 2.56 -7.77
C MET A 62 -5.89 3.37 -9.01
N ARG A 63 -4.61 3.39 -9.39
CA ARG A 63 -4.10 4.21 -10.52
C ARG A 63 -3.61 3.37 -11.69
N GLN A 64 -3.93 3.77 -12.91
CA GLN A 64 -3.46 3.12 -14.15
C GLN A 64 -2.49 3.99 -14.97
N ASP A 65 -2.26 5.22 -14.54
CA ASP A 65 -1.46 6.22 -15.25
C ASP A 65 0.01 6.26 -14.80
N ASN A 66 0.41 5.39 -13.85
CA ASN A 66 1.71 5.46 -13.19
C ASN A 66 2.46 4.12 -13.13
N LEU A 67 2.18 3.23 -14.08
CA LEU A 67 2.82 1.92 -14.18
C LEU A 67 4.24 2.05 -14.77
N VAL A 68 5.10 1.07 -14.47
CA VAL A 68 6.46 0.95 -15.03
C VAL A 68 6.63 -0.44 -15.62
N ASP A 69 6.94 -0.55 -16.90
CA ASP A 69 7.25 -1.84 -17.52
C ASP A 69 8.56 -2.40 -16.98
N ILE A 70 8.51 -3.61 -16.44
CA ILE A 70 9.68 -4.36 -15.97
C ILE A 70 9.94 -5.62 -16.79
N LEU A 71 8.91 -6.15 -17.45
CA LEU A 71 9.00 -7.41 -18.17
C LEU A 71 9.77 -7.27 -19.48
N THR A 72 9.55 -6.20 -20.24
CA THR A 72 10.26 -5.99 -21.52
C THR A 72 11.78 -5.85 -21.32
N PRO A 73 12.28 -4.97 -20.41
CA PRO A 73 13.73 -4.87 -20.19
C PRO A 73 14.34 -6.17 -19.68
N MET A 74 13.63 -6.88 -18.79
CA MET A 74 14.09 -8.17 -18.27
C MET A 74 14.22 -9.23 -19.37
N ARG A 75 13.24 -9.30 -20.30
CA ARG A 75 13.30 -10.20 -21.46
C ARG A 75 14.41 -9.83 -22.45
N ASN A 76 14.77 -8.55 -22.52
CA ASN A 76 15.87 -8.06 -23.35
C ASN A 76 17.25 -8.20 -22.68
N GLY A 77 17.34 -8.89 -21.54
CA GLY A 77 18.61 -9.15 -20.85
C GLY A 77 19.15 -7.99 -20.01
N ALA A 78 18.28 -7.06 -19.57
CA ALA A 78 18.69 -5.98 -18.67
C ALA A 78 19.31 -6.54 -17.37
N ASP A 79 20.36 -5.87 -16.89
CA ASP A 79 21.05 -6.27 -15.68
C ASP A 79 20.26 -5.94 -14.40
N ARG A 80 20.75 -6.45 -13.26
CA ARG A 80 20.11 -6.23 -11.96
C ARG A 80 20.07 -4.76 -11.55
N ALA A 81 21.07 -3.95 -11.95
CA ALA A 81 21.14 -2.54 -11.59
C ALA A 81 20.06 -1.74 -12.33
N PHE A 82 19.86 -2.02 -13.60
CA PHE A 82 18.80 -1.47 -14.42
C PHE A 82 17.42 -1.84 -13.87
N LEU A 83 17.18 -3.13 -13.60
CA LEU A 83 15.91 -3.58 -13.02
C LEU A 83 15.64 -2.94 -11.65
N LYS A 84 16.66 -2.78 -10.80
CA LYS A 84 16.56 -2.05 -9.53
C LYS A 84 16.11 -0.59 -9.74
N ASN A 85 16.62 0.07 -10.77
CA ASN A 85 16.21 1.45 -11.09
C ASN A 85 14.74 1.52 -11.51
N LEU A 86 14.19 0.50 -12.16
CA LEU A 86 12.75 0.44 -12.47
C LEU A 86 11.88 0.33 -11.20
N PHE A 87 12.32 -0.40 -10.19
CA PHE A 87 11.65 -0.42 -8.88
C PHE A 87 11.68 0.95 -8.21
N ILE A 88 12.84 1.63 -8.21
CA ILE A 88 12.98 2.98 -7.65
C ILE A 88 12.07 3.96 -8.41
N GLU A 89 12.01 3.86 -9.73
CA GLU A 89 11.15 4.68 -10.57
C GLU A 89 9.66 4.45 -10.24
N ALA A 90 9.22 3.20 -10.11
CA ALA A 90 7.86 2.89 -9.70
C ALA A 90 7.52 3.49 -8.33
N ILE A 91 8.46 3.44 -7.38
CA ILE A 91 8.31 4.07 -6.06
C ILE A 91 8.20 5.59 -6.19
N ARG A 92 9.02 6.24 -7.01
CA ARG A 92 8.97 7.69 -7.26
C ARG A 92 7.66 8.15 -7.89
N ARG A 93 7.05 7.32 -8.76
CA ARG A 93 5.74 7.58 -9.38
C ARG A 93 4.56 7.46 -8.41
N ARG A 94 4.80 6.95 -7.20
CA ARG A 94 3.78 6.86 -6.16
C ARG A 94 3.44 8.26 -5.64
N ARG A 95 2.15 8.52 -5.46
CA ARG A 95 1.65 9.71 -4.75
C ARG A 95 1.26 9.38 -3.30
N PRO A 96 1.25 10.37 -2.39
CA PRO A 96 0.88 10.15 -0.98
C PRO A 96 -0.51 9.53 -0.80
N TYR A 97 -1.47 9.89 -1.67
CA TYR A 97 -2.82 9.34 -1.67
C TYR A 97 -3.40 9.28 -3.07
N PHE A 98 -4.46 8.47 -3.24
CA PHE A 98 -5.22 8.41 -4.48
C PHE A 98 -6.12 9.65 -4.57
N THR A 99 -6.11 10.29 -5.73
CA THR A 99 -7.07 11.32 -6.11
C THR A 99 -7.84 10.77 -7.29
N SER A 100 -9.17 10.79 -7.24
CA SER A 100 -9.95 10.68 -8.47
C SER A 100 -9.55 11.87 -9.33
N LEU A 101 -8.85 11.62 -10.43
CA LEU A 101 -8.74 12.64 -11.48
C LEU A 101 -10.18 12.96 -11.87
N ARG A 102 -10.64 14.16 -11.48
CA ARG A 102 -11.82 14.78 -12.07
C ARG A 102 -11.45 15.27 -13.45
#